data_AF-A0A2X1NGU4-F1
#
_entry.id   AF-A0A2X1NGU4-F1
#
_cell.length_a   1.000
_cell.length_b   1.000
_cell.length_c   1.000
_cell.angle_alpha   90.00
_cell.angle_beta   90.00
_cell.angle_gamma   90.00
#
_symmetry.space_group_name_H-M   'P 1'
#
loop_
_entity.id
_entity.type
_entity.pdbx_description
1 polymer ?
#
loop_
_entity_poly.entity_id
_entity_poly.type
_entity_poly.pdbx_seq_one_letter_code
_entity_poly.pdbx_strand_id
1 'polypeptide(L)'
;MGWGCIPDDHELMAGMVGLQTAHRYGNATLLASDMVFGIGNRFANRHTGSVEKYTEGRKIVHIDIEPTQIGRVLCPDLGIVSDAKAGADTAG
;
A
#
# COMPACT_ATOMS: atom_id res chain seq x y z
N MET A 1 2.45 -5.31 7.99
CA MET A 1 1.99 -5.24 9.40
C MET A 1 0.47 -5.07 9.52
N GLY A 2 -0.29 -4.75 8.46
CA GLY A 2 -1.75 -4.62 8.55
C GLY A 2 -2.55 -5.93 8.41
N TRP A 3 -1.91 -7.10 8.42
CA TRP A 3 -2.63 -8.37 8.26
C TRP A 3 -3.62 -8.55 9.41
N GLY A 4 -4.88 -8.85 9.07
CA GLY A 4 -5.99 -8.95 10.03
C GLY A 4 -6.87 -7.69 10.13
N CYS A 5 -6.55 -6.57 9.47
CA CYS A 5 -7.48 -5.44 9.37
C CYS A 5 -8.72 -5.74 8.51
N ILE A 6 -8.59 -6.72 7.61
CA ILE A 6 -9.67 -7.39 6.89
C ILE A 6 -9.52 -8.91 7.11
N PRO A 7 -10.60 -9.69 7.32
CA PRO A 7 -10.52 -11.14 7.48
C PRO A 7 -9.94 -11.84 6.23
N ASP A 8 -9.22 -12.94 6.43
CA ASP A 8 -8.59 -13.70 5.34
C ASP A 8 -9.59 -14.42 4.43
N ASP A 9 -10.79 -14.69 4.94
CA ASP A 9 -11.92 -15.29 4.22
C ASP A 9 -12.83 -14.24 3.57
N HIS A 10 -12.50 -12.95 3.70
CA HIS A 10 -13.27 -11.88 3.07
C HIS A 10 -13.05 -11.87 1.55
N GLU A 11 -14.12 -11.75 0.77
CA GLU A 11 -14.08 -11.85 -0.71
C GLU A 11 -13.15 -10.83 -1.39
N LEU A 12 -12.93 -9.68 -0.74
CA LEU A 12 -12.04 -8.60 -1.22
C LEU A 12 -10.59 -8.71 -0.73
N MET A 13 -10.24 -9.68 0.12
CA MET A 13 -8.87 -9.87 0.59
C MET A 13 -8.01 -10.51 -0.51
N ALA A 14 -7.22 -9.70 -1.20
CA ALA A 14 -6.41 -10.12 -2.36
C ALA A 14 -5.02 -10.70 -2.01
N GLY A 15 -4.75 -10.95 -0.73
CA GLY A 15 -3.49 -11.53 -0.25
C GLY A 15 -2.38 -10.53 0.08
N MET A 16 -1.32 -11.02 0.70
CA MET A 16 -0.14 -10.23 1.06
C MET A 16 0.85 -10.10 -0.10
N VAL A 17 1.49 -8.92 -0.19
CA VAL A 17 2.51 -8.58 -1.19
C VAL A 17 3.88 -8.43 -0.53
N GLY A 18 4.93 -8.88 -1.22
CA GLY A 18 6.32 -8.68 -0.79
C GLY A 18 7.31 -9.70 -1.37
N LEU A 19 8.52 -9.66 -0.83
CA LEU A 19 9.65 -10.49 -1.28
C LEU A 19 9.71 -11.88 -0.61
N GLN A 20 9.25 -11.98 0.65
CA GLN A 20 9.35 -13.20 1.45
C GLN A 20 7.99 -13.59 2.04
N THR A 21 7.43 -12.73 2.90
CA THR A 21 6.10 -12.92 3.47
C THR A 21 5.04 -12.38 2.51
N ALA A 22 4.70 -13.19 1.51
CA ALA A 22 3.80 -12.82 0.43
C ALA A 22 3.06 -14.05 -0.12
N HIS A 23 1.97 -13.79 -0.82
CA HIS A 23 1.31 -14.79 -1.64
C HIS A 23 1.63 -14.56 -3.12
N ARG A 24 1.75 -15.65 -3.89
CA ARG A 24 1.97 -15.57 -5.34
C ARG A 24 0.88 -14.76 -6.04
N TYR A 25 -0.37 -14.99 -5.64
CA TYR A 25 -1.52 -14.26 -6.18
C TYR A 25 -1.54 -12.80 -5.74
N GLY A 26 -1.14 -12.47 -4.50
CA GLY A 26 -1.03 -11.08 -4.04
C GLY A 26 -0.03 -10.27 -4.89
N ASN A 27 1.15 -10.82 -5.14
CA ASN A 27 2.14 -10.16 -6.01
C ASN A 27 1.63 -10.02 -7.46
N ALA A 28 0.94 -11.02 -8.00
CA ALA A 28 0.36 -10.94 -9.34
C ALA A 28 -0.74 -9.87 -9.44
N THR A 29 -1.62 -9.79 -8.43
CA THR A 29 -2.66 -8.75 -8.34
C THR A 29 -2.05 -7.35 -8.26
N LEU A 30 -1.02 -7.15 -7.44
CA LEU A 30 -0.31 -5.88 -7.40
C LEU A 30 0.28 -5.53 -8.77
N LEU A 31 0.97 -6.47 -9.42
CA LEU A 31 1.58 -6.26 -10.75
C LEU A 31 0.55 -6.11 -11.89
N ALA A 32 -0.73 -6.42 -11.65
CA ALA A 32 -1.82 -6.15 -12.58
C ALA A 32 -2.55 -4.83 -12.29
N SER A 33 -2.34 -4.20 -11.13
CA SER A 33 -3.03 -2.96 -10.77
C SER A 33 -2.49 -1.75 -11.53
N ASP A 34 -3.30 -0.70 -11.64
CA ASP A 34 -2.94 0.62 -12.16
C ASP A 34 -2.86 1.69 -11.05
N MET A 35 -3.16 1.28 -9.80
CA MET A 35 -3.15 2.15 -8.63
C MET A 35 -2.79 1.36 -7.36
N VAL A 36 -2.17 2.02 -6.40
CA VAL A 36 -1.98 1.58 -5.01
C VAL A 36 -2.49 2.67 -4.07
N PHE A 37 -3.51 2.36 -3.29
CA PHE A 37 -4.06 3.24 -2.26
C PHE A 37 -3.52 2.83 -0.89
N GLY A 38 -2.45 3.47 -0.45
CA GLY A 38 -1.76 3.16 0.80
C GLY A 38 -2.35 3.92 2.00
N ILE A 39 -2.90 3.19 2.97
CA ILE A 39 -3.45 3.75 4.22
C ILE A 39 -2.65 3.21 5.41
N GLY A 40 -2.02 4.11 6.17
CA GLY A 40 -1.29 3.76 7.39
C GLY A 40 -0.08 2.84 7.16
N ASN A 41 0.39 2.74 5.92
CA ASN A 41 1.54 1.90 5.57
C ASN A 41 2.80 2.74 5.39
N ARG A 42 3.95 2.08 5.59
CA ARG A 42 5.22 2.52 5.01
C ARG A 42 5.53 1.63 3.81
N PHE A 43 6.11 2.18 2.76
CA PHE A 43 6.61 1.43 1.61
C PHE A 43 7.92 0.73 1.96
N ALA A 44 7.84 -0.30 2.81
CA ALA A 44 8.99 -1.02 3.32
C ALA A 44 9.73 -1.79 2.22
N ASN A 45 11.06 -1.83 2.27
CA ASN A 45 11.89 -2.51 1.27
C ASN A 45 11.49 -3.98 1.00
N ARG A 46 11.12 -4.73 2.05
CA ARG A 46 10.68 -6.13 1.90
C ARG A 46 9.29 -6.30 1.28
N HIS A 47 8.52 -5.22 1.21
CA HIS A 47 7.22 -5.19 0.53
C HIS A 47 7.38 -4.71 -0.92
N THR A 48 8.17 -3.67 -1.16
CA THR A 48 8.31 -3.08 -2.49
C THR A 48 9.31 -3.80 -3.39
N GLY A 49 10.43 -4.28 -2.84
CA GLY A 49 11.59 -4.63 -3.66
C GLY A 49 12.16 -3.40 -4.35
N SER A 50 12.30 -3.45 -5.68
CA SER A 50 12.64 -2.28 -6.50
C SER A 50 11.44 -1.35 -6.58
N VAL A 51 11.64 -0.09 -6.18
CA VAL A 51 10.60 0.94 -6.20
C VAL A 51 10.15 1.19 -7.64
N GLU A 52 11.07 1.17 -8.59
CA GLU A 52 10.79 1.38 -10.01
C GLU A 52 9.81 0.35 -10.55
N LYS A 53 10.02 -0.94 -10.23
CA LYS A 53 9.09 -2.02 -10.60
C LYS A 53 7.77 -1.94 -9.85
N TYR A 54 7.81 -1.55 -8.58
CA TYR A 54 6.62 -1.43 -7.76
C TYR A 54 5.68 -0.33 -8.29
N THR A 55 6.23 0.79 -8.77
CA THR A 55 5.46 1.95 -9.25
C THR A 55 5.24 1.98 -10.76
N GLU A 56 5.80 1.04 -11.53
CA GLU A 56 5.69 1.02 -12.98
C GLU A 56 4.22 0.98 -13.44
N GLY A 57 3.78 2.04 -14.13
CA GLY A 57 2.42 2.18 -14.63
C GLY A 57 1.34 2.36 -13.56
N ARG A 58 1.72 2.71 -12.31
CA ARG A 58 0.79 2.80 -11.18
C ARG A 58 0.75 4.19 -10.55
N LYS A 59 -0.46 4.67 -10.29
CA LYS A 59 -0.69 5.82 -9.40
C LYS A 59 -0.58 5.41 -7.94
N ILE A 60 0.04 6.24 -7.12
CA ILE A 60 0.25 5.99 -5.70
C ILE A 60 -0.42 7.07 -4.86
N VAL A 61 -1.35 6.67 -4.01
CA VAL A 61 -1.90 7.50 -2.93
C VAL A 61 -1.32 7.02 -1.62
N HIS A 62 -0.90 7.94 -0.75
CA HIS A 62 -0.30 7.62 0.54
C HIS A 62 -0.88 8.47 1.66
N ILE A 63 -1.58 7.83 2.59
CA ILE A 63 -2.08 8.41 3.83
C ILE A 63 -1.22 7.90 4.99
N ASP A 64 -0.52 8.80 5.68
CA ASP A 64 0.27 8.48 6.87
C ASP A 64 0.09 9.60 7.91
N ILE A 65 0.12 9.24 9.19
CA ILE A 65 -0.01 10.22 10.29
C ILE A 65 1.27 11.04 10.46
N GLU A 66 2.41 10.50 10.03
CA GLU A 66 3.72 11.09 10.18
C GLU A 66 4.17 11.75 8.86
N PRO A 67 4.23 13.09 8.77
CA PRO A 67 4.59 13.81 7.55
C PRO A 67 5.90 13.35 6.92
N THR A 68 6.89 12.98 7.74
CA THR A 68 8.21 12.58 7.27
C THR A 68 8.24 11.20 6.59
N GLN A 69 7.15 10.42 6.63
CA GLN A 69 7.06 9.16 5.88
C GLN A 69 6.62 9.36 4.44
N ILE A 70 5.86 10.42 4.15
CA ILE A 70 5.39 10.73 2.80
C ILE A 70 6.57 11.21 1.96
N GLY A 71 6.81 10.57 0.81
CA GLY A 71 7.95 10.90 -0.06
C GLY A 71 9.29 10.28 0.35
N ARG A 72 9.34 9.53 1.48
CA ARG A 72 10.61 9.02 2.03
C ARG A 72 11.25 7.90 1.20
N VAL A 73 10.45 6.97 0.70
CA VAL A 73 10.92 5.81 -0.09
C VAL A 73 10.56 5.96 -1.57
N LEU A 74 9.37 6.50 -1.83
CA LEU A 74 8.86 6.82 -3.15
C LEU A 74 8.04 8.10 -3.06
N CYS A 75 7.97 8.84 -4.17
CA CYS A 75 7.15 10.05 -4.26
C CYS A 75 5.73 9.65 -4.69
N PRO A 76 4.69 9.81 -3.85
CA PRO A 76 3.32 9.48 -4.23
C PRO A 76 2.72 10.57 -5.14
N ASP A 77 1.76 10.19 -5.98
CA ASP A 77 0.95 11.14 -6.77
C ASP A 77 0.07 12.01 -5.86
N LEU A 78 -0.38 11.46 -4.72
CA LEU A 78 -1.08 12.18 -3.67
C LEU A 78 -0.63 11.71 -2.28
N GLY A 79 -0.09 12.63 -1.49
CA GLY A 79 0.25 12.40 -0.09
C GLY A 79 -0.69 13.16 0.86
N ILE A 80 -1.28 12.48 1.83
CA ILE A 80 -2.18 13.08 2.83
C ILE A 80 -1.63 12.79 4.22
N VAL A 81 -1.41 13.85 5.01
CA VAL A 81 -1.06 13.72 6.42
C VAL A 81 -2.34 13.59 7.23
N SER A 82 -2.61 12.40 7.77
CA SER A 82 -3.81 12.16 8.58
C SER A 82 -3.65 10.93 9.47
N ASP A 83 -4.35 10.94 10.61
CA ASP A 83 -4.72 9.69 11.27
C ASP A 83 -5.48 8.78 10.28
N ALA A 84 -5.20 7.48 10.33
CA ALA A 84 -5.72 6.53 9.35
C ALA A 84 -7.25 6.37 9.42
N LYS A 85 -7.84 6.46 10.63
CA LYS A 85 -9.29 6.37 10.79
C LYS A 85 -9.96 7.59 10.19
N ALA A 86 -9.51 8.79 10.58
CA ALA A 86 -10.05 10.03 10.04
C ALA A 86 -9.90 10.14 8.51
N GLY A 87 -8.76 9.70 7.96
CA GLY A 87 -8.48 9.73 6.53
C GLY A 87 -9.29 8.72 5.73
N ALA A 88 -9.56 7.53 6.28
CA ALA A 88 -10.39 6.53 5.62
C ALA A 88 -11.88 6.95 5.60
N ASP A 89 -12.38 7.52 6.70
CA ASP A 89 -13.77 7.96 6.82
C ASP A 89 -14.14 9.09 5.83
N THR A 90 -13.15 9.89 5.40
CA THR A 90 -13.35 10.97 4.40
C THR A 90 -13.17 10.51 2.95
N ALA A 91 -12.60 9.32 2.73
CA ALA A 91 -12.34 8.79 1.40
C ALA A 91 -13.50 7.94 0.84
N GLY A 92 -14.45 7.54 1.70
CA GLY A 92 -15.69 6.83 1.34
C GLY A 92 -16.85 7.76 1.07
#